data_AF-S2XYE5-F1
#
_entry.id   AF-S2XYE5-F1
#
_cell.length_a   1.000
_cell.length_b   1.000
_cell.length_c   1.000
_cell.angle_alpha   90.00
_cell.angle_beta   90.00
_cell.angle_gamma   90.00
#
_symmetry.space_group_name_H-M   'P 1'
#
loop_
_entity.id
_entity.type
_entity.pdbx_description
1 polymer ?
#
loop_
_entity_poly.entity_id
_entity_poly.type
_entity_poly.pdbx_seq_one_letter_code
_entity_poly.pdbx_strand_id
1 'polypeptide(L)' 'MSRAELLKEEGPDPDPTLGVAGDAGTVAKAVGRLAEAGADTVILQPTGDEPDPEGFVRFVAEEVRSLVP' A
#
# COMPACT_ATOMS: atom_id res chain seq x y z
N MET A 1 24.80 -6.43 -0.60
CA MET A 1 23.51 -6.61 -1.27
C MET A 1 23.25 -5.39 -2.14
N SER A 2 22.95 -5.58 -3.42
CA SER A 2 22.70 -4.45 -4.34
C SER A 2 21.23 -4.00 -4.27
N ARG A 3 20.91 -2.76 -4.70
CA ARG A 3 19.51 -2.28 -4.83
C ARG A 3 18.64 -3.27 -5.61
N ALA A 4 19.21 -3.93 -6.61
CA ALA A 4 18.54 -4.91 -7.46
C ALA A 4 18.28 -6.26 -6.76
N GLU A 5 18.95 -6.56 -5.64
CA GLU A 5 18.66 -7.72 -4.81
C GLU A 5 17.53 -7.42 -3.82
N LEU A 6 17.45 -6.18 -3.31
CA LEU A 6 16.35 -5.74 -2.44
C LEU A 6 14.98 -5.80 -3.14
N LEU A 7 14.94 -5.47 -4.44
CA LEU A 7 13.73 -5.49 -5.27
C LEU A 7 13.25 -6.93 -5.60
N LYS A 8 14.09 -7.95 -5.39
CA LYS A 8 13.73 -9.36 -5.64
C LYS A 8 13.19 -10.07 -4.39
N GLU A 9 13.29 -9.44 -3.23
CA GLU A 9 12.76 -9.91 -1.96
C GLU A 9 11.39 -9.27 -1.62
N GLU A 10 10.72 -8.65 -2.60
CA GLU A 10 9.30 -8.39 -2.46
C GLU A 10 8.60 -9.75 -2.31
N GLY A 11 7.72 -9.87 -1.30
CA GLY A 11 7.02 -11.11 -0.97
C GLY A 11 6.24 -11.69 -2.16
N PRO A 12 5.56 -12.85 -1.99
CA PRO A 12 4.84 -13.49 -3.09
C PRO A 12 4.02 -12.46 -3.87
N ASP A 13 4.07 -12.56 -5.21
CA ASP A 13 3.31 -11.71 -6.13
C ASP A 13 1.95 -11.40 -5.50
N PRO A 14 1.62 -10.12 -5.25
CA PRO A 14 0.35 -9.80 -4.63
C PRO A 14 -0.71 -10.42 -5.53
N ASP A 15 -1.59 -11.25 -4.93
CA ASP A 15 -2.76 -11.75 -5.65
C ASP A 15 -3.36 -10.54 -6.38
N PRO A 16 -3.46 -10.58 -7.72
CA PRO A 16 -3.88 -9.42 -8.50
C PRO A 16 -5.29 -8.94 -8.12
N THR A 17 -6.04 -9.72 -7.33
CA THR A 17 -7.32 -9.35 -6.73
C THR A 17 -7.19 -8.52 -5.43
N LEU A 18 -6.00 -8.39 -4.84
CA LEU A 18 -5.70 -7.61 -3.63
C LEU A 18 -5.14 -6.21 -3.93
N GLY A 19 -4.80 -5.90 -5.17
CA GLY A 19 -4.37 -4.56 -5.58
C GLY A 19 -5.50 -3.55 -5.44
N VAL A 20 -5.22 -2.39 -4.85
CA VAL A 20 -6.17 -1.28 -4.73
C VAL A 20 -5.66 -0.12 -5.56
N ALA A 21 -6.46 0.32 -6.53
CA ALA A 21 -6.19 1.51 -7.33
C ALA A 21 -7.34 2.49 -7.17
N GLY A 22 -7.02 3.77 -6.94
CA GLY A 22 -8.01 4.83 -6.76
C GLY A 22 -7.51 5.96 -5.87
N ASP A 23 -8.44 6.80 -5.44
CA ASP A 23 -8.18 7.93 -4.56
C ASP A 23 -7.96 7.50 -3.09
N ALA A 24 -7.66 8.49 -2.24
CA ALA A 24 -7.41 8.26 -0.82
C ALA A 24 -8.58 7.56 -0.09
N GLY A 25 -9.82 7.87 -0.46
CA GLY A 25 -11.01 7.23 0.11
C GLY A 25 -11.13 5.76 -0.30
N THR A 26 -10.76 5.44 -1.53
CA THR A 26 -10.72 4.06 -2.04
C THR A 26 -9.70 3.22 -1.28
N VAL A 27 -8.49 3.77 -1.08
CA VAL A 27 -7.43 3.11 -0.30
C VAL A 27 -7.86 2.96 1.16
N ALA A 28 -8.36 4.02 1.80
CA ALA A 28 -8.79 3.99 3.19
C ALA A 28 -9.90 2.95 3.44
N LYS A 29 -10.85 2.81 2.51
CA LYS A 29 -11.90 1.78 2.58
C LYS A 29 -11.33 0.37 2.50
N ALA A 30 -10.31 0.14 1.67
CA ALA A 30 -9.66 -1.15 1.60
C ALA A 30 -8.91 -1.48 2.90
N VAL A 31 -8.18 -0.51 3.46
CA VAL A 31 -7.55 -0.64 4.79
C VAL A 31 -8.58 -0.96 5.87
N GLY A 32 -9.71 -0.23 5.87
CA GLY A 32 -10.80 -0.44 6.83
C GLY A 32 -11.37 -1.87 6.77
N ARG A 33 -11.55 -2.44 5.58
CA ARG A 33 -11.99 -3.85 5.43
C ARG A 33 -11.00 -4.85 6.03
N LEU A 34 -9.70 -4.61 5.90
CA LEU A 34 -8.67 -5.46 6.49
C LEU A 34 -8.67 -5.33 8.01
N ALA A 35 -8.84 -4.11 8.53
CA ALA A 35 -8.99 -3.86 9.96
C ALA A 35 -10.25 -4.53 10.53
N GLU A 36 -11.40 -4.42 9.85
CA GLU A 36 -12.66 -5.11 10.20
C GLU A 36 -12.50 -6.64 10.19
N ALA A 37 -11.63 -7.17 9.33
CA ALA A 37 -11.29 -8.59 9.29
C ALA A 37 -10.31 -9.02 10.41
N GLY A 38 -9.86 -8.10 11.27
CA GLY A 38 -9.00 -8.37 12.41
C GLY A 38 -7.51 -8.12 12.16
N ALA A 39 -7.13 -7.42 11.08
CA ALA A 39 -5.75 -7.04 10.89
C ALA A 39 -5.34 -5.95 11.90
N ASP A 40 -4.37 -6.27 12.76
CA ASP A 40 -3.77 -5.29 13.69
C ASP A 40 -2.86 -4.28 12.97
N THR A 41 -2.35 -4.64 11.80
CA THR A 41 -1.44 -3.80 11.00
C THR A 41 -1.65 -4.06 9.52
N VAL A 42 -1.72 -2.97 8.75
CA VAL A 42 -1.81 -2.99 7.29
C VAL A 42 -0.63 -2.21 6.73
N ILE A 43 0.15 -2.84 5.86
CA ILE A 43 1.28 -2.22 5.16
C ILE A 43 0.84 -1.88 3.74
N LEU A 44 0.91 -0.61 3.37
CA LEU A 44 0.67 -0.15 2.00
C LEU A 44 1.99 -0.14 1.24
N GLN A 45 2.06 -0.94 0.18
CA GLN A 45 3.21 -1.04 -0.72
C GLN A 45 2.85 -0.38 -2.07
N PRO A 46 3.70 0.48 -2.63
CA PRO A 46 3.50 0.96 -3.99
C PRO A 46 3.66 -0.19 -5.00
N THR A 47 3.14 -0.04 -6.21
CA THR A 47 3.43 -1.01 -7.28
C THR A 47 4.91 -0.90 -7.70
N GLY A 48 5.48 -1.99 -8.24
CA GLY A 48 6.90 -2.01 -8.63
C GLY A 48 7.26 -1.03 -9.76
N ASP A 49 6.27 -0.51 -10.47
CA ASP A 49 6.38 0.49 -11.53
C ASP A 49 6.04 1.92 -11.08
N GLU A 50 5.84 2.16 -9.77
CA GLU A 50 5.56 3.49 -9.21
C GLU A 50 6.69 4.49 -9.54
N PRO A 51 6.42 5.52 -10.36
CA PRO A 51 7.45 6.48 -10.76
C PRO A 51 7.82 7.48 -9.67
N ASP A 52 6.98 7.68 -8.64
CA ASP A 52 7.21 8.61 -7.53
C ASP A 52 6.99 7.96 -6.15
N PRO A 53 7.94 7.15 -5.66
CA PRO A 53 7.82 6.50 -4.35
C PRO A 53 7.68 7.49 -3.18
N GLU A 54 8.31 8.66 -3.27
CA GLU A 54 8.22 9.70 -2.24
C GLU A 54 6.84 10.38 -2.27
N GLY A 55 6.29 10.59 -3.47
CA GLY A 55 4.91 11.00 -3.68
C GLY A 55 3.91 10.02 -3.09
N PHE A 56 4.10 8.71 -3.28
CA PHE A 56 3.27 7.68 -2.66
C PHE A 56 3.27 7.79 -1.13
N VAL A 57 4.46 7.91 -0.51
CA VAL A 57 4.57 8.07 0.96
C VAL A 57 3.85 9.32 1.44
N ARG A 58 4.02 10.46 0.74
CA ARG A 58 3.33 11.72 1.08
C ARG A 58 1.82 11.58 0.95
N PHE A 59 1.32 11.02 -0.15
CA PHE A 59 -0.09 10.73 -0.37
C PHE A 59 -0.68 9.89 0.76
N VAL A 60 -0.01 8.81 1.15
CA VAL A 60 -0.46 7.95 2.26
C VAL A 60 -0.47 8.73 3.58
N ALA A 61 0.59 9.48 3.87
CA ALA A 61 0.75 10.19 5.14
C ALA A 61 -0.22 11.36 5.31
N GLU A 62 -0.47 12.12 4.24
CA GLU A 62 -1.23 13.37 4.29
C GLU A 62 -2.71 13.16 3.95
N GLU A 63 -3.03 12.26 3.03
CA GLU A 63 -4.40 12.09 2.53
C GLU A 63 -5.07 10.84 3.15
N VAL A 64 -4.45 9.66 2.99
CA VAL A 64 -5.06 8.39 3.40
C VAL A 64 -5.17 8.27 4.92
N ARG A 65 -4.09 8.57 5.64
CA ARG A 65 -4.02 8.36 7.10
C ARG A 65 -5.14 9.05 7.87
N SER A 66 -5.59 10.22 7.41
CA SER A 66 -6.68 10.98 8.06
C SER A 66 -8.05 10.31 7.95
N LEU A 67 -8.21 9.34 7.04
CA LEU A 67 -9.46 8.65 6.72
C LEU A 67 -9.53 7.22 7.27
N VAL A 68 -8.44 6.73 7.86
CA VAL A 68 -8.34 5.39 8.46
C VAL A 68 -8.70 5.49 9.96
N PRO A 69 -9.43 4.51 10.53
CA PRO A 69 -9.81 4.49 11.95
C PRO A 69 -8.64 4.49 12.93
#